data_AF-A0A8B8D5M9-F1
#
_entry.id   AF-A0A8B8D5M9-F1
#
_cell.length_a   1.000
_cell.length_b   1.000
_cell.length_c   1.000
_cell.angle_alpha   90.00
_cell.angle_beta   90.00
_cell.angle_gamma   90.00
#
_symmetry.space_group_name_H-M   'P 1'
#
loop_
_entity.id
_entity.type
_entity.pdbx_description
1 polymer ?
#
loop_
_entity_poly.entity_id
_entity_poly.type
_entity_poly.pdbx_seq_one_letter_code
_entity_poly.pdbx_strand_id
1 'polypeptide(L)'
;MTGEQKEQTECIPEERIAHVLLCIKGVLMCICVALPISILAFKKNNELDDVKRTQTNVDYIRLQSEMLLSLEKYFTSDNTSNSDKISSYWNNFFIKYDCCAVREVQGTTNDFDNTPWCTTSGSCQATASQIPKTCCKDVTQNDYQNAPATCHASVNPGTYKTSCIGRVKSLSVMNIDVCQVYLLSFSLLSLGTFQIFEAIIALVMLIFIHKDSIRKEYFVKEKLK
;
A
#
# COMPACT_ATOMS: atom_id res chain seq x y z
N MET A 1 44.75 72.04 -28.76
CA MET A 1 45.08 70.68 -28.29
C MET A 1 44.95 70.65 -26.79
N THR A 2 43.84 70.14 -26.28
CA THR A 2 43.69 69.63 -24.91
C THR A 2 42.35 68.90 -24.89
N GLY A 3 42.43 67.56 -24.97
CA GLY A 3 41.28 66.68 -24.95
C GLY A 3 40.87 66.39 -23.51
N GLU A 4 39.62 66.69 -23.18
CA GLU A 4 38.98 66.35 -21.91
C GLU A 4 38.31 64.98 -22.10
N GLN A 5 38.85 63.93 -21.48
CA GLN A 5 38.17 62.64 -21.40
C GLN A 5 37.09 62.73 -20.32
N LYS A 6 35.82 62.74 -20.73
CA LYS A 6 34.70 62.50 -19.82
C LYS A 6 34.51 61.00 -19.63
N GLU A 7 34.74 60.59 -18.39
CA GLU A 7 34.40 59.31 -17.79
C GLU A 7 32.92 58.98 -18.03
N GLN A 8 32.67 57.87 -18.74
CA GLN A 8 31.34 57.41 -19.09
C GLN A 8 30.86 56.48 -17.96
N THR A 9 30.22 57.05 -16.95
CA THR A 9 29.55 56.27 -15.89
C THR A 9 28.33 55.59 -16.51
N GLU A 10 28.44 54.28 -16.74
CA GLU A 10 27.41 53.42 -17.30
C GLU A 10 26.25 53.28 -16.30
N CYS A 11 25.23 54.13 -16.41
CA CYS A 11 23.98 54.00 -15.67
C CYS A 11 23.25 52.73 -16.12
N ILE A 12 23.24 51.71 -15.26
CA ILE A 12 22.40 50.51 -15.42
C ILE A 12 20.93 50.97 -15.57
N PRO A 13 20.20 50.55 -16.63
CA PRO A 13 18.85 51.08 -16.87
C PRO A 13 17.88 50.59 -15.79
N GLU A 14 17.12 51.50 -15.18
CA GLU A 14 16.10 51.22 -14.17
C GLU A 14 15.13 50.07 -14.56
N GLU A 15 14.83 49.89 -15.85
CA GLU A 15 13.99 48.80 -16.33
C GLU A 15 14.56 47.41 -16.00
N ARG A 16 15.90 47.22 -16.07
CA ARG A 16 16.51 45.92 -15.74
C ARG A 16 16.38 45.58 -14.26
N ILE A 17 16.43 46.59 -13.38
CA ILE A 17 16.26 46.42 -11.94
C ILE A 17 14.82 46.00 -11.61
N ALA A 18 13.83 46.61 -12.28
CA ALA A 18 12.43 46.25 -12.12
C ALA A 18 12.13 44.80 -12.52
N HIS A 19 12.73 44.31 -13.61
CA HIS A 19 12.58 42.91 -14.05
C HIS A 19 13.19 41.91 -13.07
N VAL A 20 14.37 42.20 -12.54
CA VAL A 20 15.04 41.35 -11.53
C VAL A 20 14.20 41.30 -10.24
N LEU A 21 13.67 42.43 -9.78
CA LEU A 21 12.79 42.50 -8.62
C LEU A 21 11.48 41.72 -8.81
N LEU A 22 10.94 41.69 -10.03
CA LEU A 22 9.72 40.95 -10.35
C LEU A 22 9.95 39.44 -10.33
N CYS A 23 11.08 38.98 -10.85
CA CYS A 23 11.52 37.58 -10.75
C CYS A 23 11.75 37.16 -9.29
N ILE A 24 12.42 38.00 -8.50
CA ILE A 24 12.67 37.73 -7.07
C ILE A 24 11.35 37.61 -6.30
N LYS A 25 10.39 38.52 -6.54
CA LYS A 25 9.06 38.46 -5.92
C LYS A 25 8.27 37.21 -6.34
N GLY A 26 8.36 36.80 -7.60
CA GLY A 26 7.73 35.57 -8.10
C GLY A 26 8.30 34.32 -7.42
N VAL A 27 9.63 34.21 -7.32
CA VAL A 27 10.31 33.11 -6.62
C VAL A 27 9.95 33.09 -5.13
N LEU A 28 9.92 34.26 -4.47
CA LEU A 28 9.55 34.37 -3.06
C LEU A 28 8.09 33.96 -2.82
N MET A 29 7.17 34.34 -3.71
CA MET A 29 5.77 33.92 -3.63
C MET A 29 5.63 32.40 -3.83
N CYS A 30 6.36 31.81 -4.77
CA CYS A 30 6.38 30.36 -4.97
C CYS A 30 6.88 29.62 -3.73
N ILE A 31 7.95 30.09 -3.08
CA ILE A 31 8.45 29.51 -1.83
C ILE A 31 7.40 29.64 -0.71
N CYS A 32 6.76 30.80 -0.59
CA CYS A 32 5.71 31.03 0.41
C CYS A 32 4.44 30.19 0.21
N VAL A 33 4.17 29.68 -1.00
CA VAL A 33 3.00 28.84 -1.29
C VAL A 33 3.35 27.36 -1.28
N ALA A 34 4.51 26.98 -1.83
CA ALA A 34 4.94 25.59 -1.89
C ALA A 34 5.25 25.05 -0.48
N LEU A 35 5.95 25.81 0.37
CA LEU A 35 6.30 25.38 1.73
C LEU A 35 5.08 25.01 2.59
N PRO A 36 4.03 25.84 2.73
CA PRO A 36 2.86 25.47 3.53
C PRO A 36 2.06 24.33 2.91
N ILE A 37 2.01 24.18 1.58
CA ILE A 37 1.37 23.02 0.93
C ILE A 37 2.14 21.74 1.26
N SER A 38 3.47 21.77 1.20
CA SER A 38 4.31 20.64 1.61
C SER A 38 4.15 20.30 3.09
N ILE A 39 4.06 21.30 3.97
CA ILE A 39 3.84 21.11 5.41
C ILE A 39 2.44 20.54 5.69
N LEU A 40 1.40 21.03 5.01
CA LEU A 40 0.03 20.51 5.12
C LEU A 40 -0.07 19.08 4.60
N ALA A 41 0.58 18.77 3.48
CA ALA A 41 0.66 17.42 2.94
C ALA A 41 1.40 16.48 3.91
N PHE A 42 2.50 16.94 4.53
CA PHE A 42 3.23 16.18 5.54
C PHE A 42 2.36 15.91 6.79
N LYS A 43 1.64 16.92 7.29
CA LYS A 43 0.70 16.75 8.42
C LYS A 43 -0.42 15.77 8.09
N LYS A 44 -1.05 15.92 6.92
CA LYS A 44 -2.15 15.05 6.48
C LYS A 44 -1.69 13.61 6.27
N ASN A 45 -0.47 13.41 5.74
CA ASN A 45 0.12 12.08 5.61
C ASN A 45 0.40 11.44 6.98
N ASN A 46 0.88 12.20 7.97
CA ASN A 46 1.06 11.70 9.34
C ASN A 46 -0.27 11.31 9.99
N GLU A 47 -1.33 12.10 9.80
CA GLU A 47 -2.68 11.75 10.27
C GLU A 47 -3.24 10.52 9.55
N LEU A 48 -2.96 10.36 8.26
CA LEU A 48 -3.40 9.21 7.48
C LEU A 48 -2.64 7.93 7.86
N ASP A 49 -1.36 8.04 8.22
CA ASP A 49 -0.57 6.96 8.79
C ASP A 49 -1.11 6.56 10.17
N ASP A 50 -1.54 7.53 10.99
CA ASP A 50 -2.16 7.26 12.30
C ASP A 50 -3.54 6.59 12.15
N VAL A 51 -4.38 7.06 11.22
CA VAL A 51 -5.68 6.46 10.89
C VAL A 51 -5.52 5.05 10.29
N LYS A 52 -4.54 4.83 9.40
CA LYS A 52 -4.25 3.47 8.87
C LYS A 52 -3.73 2.53 9.97
N ARG A 53 -2.93 3.03 10.91
CA ARG A 53 -2.48 2.27 12.09
C ARG A 53 -3.63 1.95 13.04
N THR A 54 -4.61 2.84 13.19
CA THR A 54 -5.80 2.59 14.02
C THR A 54 -6.86 1.72 13.33
N GLN A 55 -6.96 1.77 12.00
CA GLN A 55 -7.95 1.02 11.21
C GLN A 55 -7.51 -0.42 10.87
N THR A 56 -6.25 -0.78 11.10
CA THR A 56 -5.70 -2.15 10.91
C THR A 56 -5.85 -3.04 12.14
N ASN A 57 -6.67 -2.67 13.12
CA ASN A 57 -7.02 -3.58 14.22
C ASN A 57 -8.04 -4.61 13.72
N VAL A 58 -7.60 -5.47 12.80
CA VAL A 58 -8.32 -6.70 12.45
C VAL A 58 -8.54 -7.41 13.77
N ASP A 59 -9.80 -7.57 14.16
CA ASP A 59 -10.17 -8.31 15.37
C ASP A 59 -9.84 -9.79 15.14
N TYR A 60 -8.57 -10.14 15.38
CA TYR A 60 -8.06 -11.48 15.17
C TYR A 60 -8.68 -12.47 16.15
N ILE A 61 -9.23 -12.00 17.27
CA ILE A 61 -9.95 -12.85 18.23
C ILE A 61 -11.25 -13.31 17.57
N ARG A 62 -12.03 -12.35 17.05
CA ARG A 62 -13.26 -12.67 16.32
C ARG A 62 -12.98 -13.50 15.08
N LEU A 63 -11.98 -13.15 14.29
CA LEU A 63 -11.61 -13.91 13.10
C LEU A 63 -11.23 -15.36 13.43
N GLN A 64 -10.41 -15.56 14.46
CA GLN A 64 -10.04 -16.90 14.93
C GLN A 64 -11.29 -17.70 15.35
N SER A 65 -12.22 -17.06 16.08
CA SER A 65 -13.47 -17.70 16.51
C SER A 65 -14.33 -18.13 15.31
N GLU A 66 -14.52 -17.26 14.31
CA GLU A 66 -15.30 -17.58 13.11
C GLU A 66 -14.64 -18.68 12.26
N MET A 67 -13.30 -18.65 12.15
CA MET A 67 -12.54 -19.71 11.49
C MET A 67 -12.72 -21.05 12.20
N LEU A 68 -12.63 -21.08 13.53
CA LEU A 68 -12.85 -22.30 14.33
C LEU A 68 -14.28 -22.83 14.15
N LEU A 69 -15.29 -21.97 14.27
CA LEU A 69 -16.69 -22.36 14.10
C LEU A 69 -16.97 -22.94 12.70
N SER A 70 -16.39 -22.34 11.67
CA SER A 70 -16.51 -22.85 10.30
C SER A 70 -15.82 -24.20 10.13
N LEU A 71 -14.63 -24.39 10.73
CA LEU A 71 -13.92 -25.66 10.70
C LEU A 71 -14.71 -26.75 11.43
N GLU A 72 -15.09 -26.51 12.69
CA GLU A 72 -15.84 -27.44 13.54
C GLU A 72 -17.17 -27.84 12.91
N LYS A 73 -17.85 -26.93 12.22
CA LYS A 73 -19.16 -27.21 11.65
C LYS A 73 -19.13 -27.93 10.31
N TYR A 74 -18.13 -27.65 9.46
CA TYR A 74 -18.19 -28.02 8.05
C TYR A 74 -17.02 -28.89 7.56
N PHE A 75 -16.00 -29.15 8.38
CA PHE A 75 -14.90 -30.01 7.98
C PHE A 75 -15.28 -31.49 8.12
N THR A 76 -15.40 -32.19 6.99
CA THR A 76 -15.93 -33.56 6.91
C THR A 76 -14.94 -34.58 6.36
N SER A 77 -13.92 -34.13 5.62
CA SER A 77 -12.92 -34.99 4.97
C SER A 77 -11.63 -34.24 4.69
N ASP A 78 -10.50 -34.94 4.80
CA ASP A 78 -9.17 -34.49 4.36
C ASP A 78 -8.92 -34.68 2.85
N ASN A 79 -9.94 -35.05 2.08
CA ASN A 79 -9.87 -35.16 0.62
C ASN A 79 -10.02 -33.79 -0.06
N THR A 80 -9.07 -33.44 -0.93
CA THR A 80 -9.07 -32.17 -1.70
C THR A 80 -10.13 -32.15 -2.82
N SER A 81 -10.66 -33.31 -3.20
CA SER A 81 -11.61 -33.52 -4.31
C SER A 81 -12.93 -34.16 -3.85
N ASN A 82 -13.45 -33.75 -2.69
CA ASN A 82 -14.73 -34.27 -2.16
C ASN A 82 -15.95 -33.50 -2.71
N SER A 83 -17.14 -34.10 -2.62
CA SER A 83 -18.42 -33.45 -2.94
C SER A 83 -18.78 -32.31 -1.97
N ASP A 84 -18.19 -32.32 -0.76
CA ASP A 84 -18.32 -31.24 0.20
C ASP A 84 -17.37 -30.07 -0.15
N LYS A 85 -17.97 -28.99 -0.65
CA LYS A 85 -17.27 -27.79 -1.09
C LYS A 85 -16.55 -27.08 0.05
N ILE A 86 -17.12 -27.03 1.26
CA ILE A 86 -16.51 -26.28 2.36
C ILE A 86 -15.32 -27.05 2.93
N SER A 87 -15.45 -28.37 3.09
CA SER A 87 -14.34 -29.22 3.54
C SER A 87 -13.17 -29.19 2.54
N SER A 88 -13.46 -29.24 1.23
CA SER A 88 -12.41 -29.11 0.20
C SER A 88 -11.76 -27.72 0.20
N TYR A 89 -12.50 -26.65 0.48
CA TYR A 89 -11.90 -25.33 0.67
C TYR A 89 -10.93 -25.27 1.85
N TRP A 90 -11.24 -25.90 2.98
CA TRP A 90 -10.31 -26.01 4.10
C TRP A 90 -9.03 -26.75 3.73
N ASN A 91 -9.13 -27.89 3.04
CA ASN A 91 -7.95 -28.63 2.57
C ASN A 91 -7.09 -27.80 1.60
N ASN A 92 -7.73 -27.12 0.66
CA ASN A 92 -7.04 -26.23 -0.27
C ASN A 92 -6.43 -25.03 0.45
N PHE A 93 -7.08 -24.52 1.49
CA PHE A 93 -6.57 -23.42 2.31
C PHE A 93 -5.30 -23.83 3.08
N PHE A 94 -5.28 -25.02 3.68
CA PHE A 94 -4.10 -25.58 4.37
C PHE A 94 -2.91 -25.76 3.43
N ILE A 95 -3.15 -26.22 2.20
CA ILE A 95 -2.10 -26.38 1.18
C ILE A 95 -1.64 -25.01 0.68
N LYS A 96 -2.57 -24.15 0.24
CA LYS A 96 -2.26 -22.88 -0.42
C LYS A 96 -1.53 -21.90 0.48
N TYR A 97 -1.92 -21.83 1.75
CA TYR A 97 -1.32 -20.89 2.70
C TYR A 97 -0.24 -21.51 3.57
N ASP A 98 0.06 -22.80 3.37
CA ASP A 98 1.07 -23.53 4.13
C ASP A 98 0.82 -23.43 5.65
N CYS A 99 -0.39 -23.80 6.07
CA CYS A 99 -0.81 -23.77 7.47
C CYS A 99 -1.64 -25.02 7.85
N CYS A 100 -1.77 -25.29 9.13
CA CYS A 100 -2.58 -26.38 9.68
C CYS A 100 -3.36 -25.92 10.90
N ALA A 101 -4.62 -26.35 10.98
CA ALA A 101 -5.56 -25.97 12.03
C ALA A 101 -5.73 -24.44 12.15
N VAL A 102 -6.73 -23.99 12.91
CA VAL A 102 -6.88 -22.55 13.13
C VAL A 102 -5.88 -22.10 14.17
N ARG A 103 -5.81 -22.83 15.29
CA ARG A 103 -4.85 -22.67 16.39
C ARG A 103 -3.64 -23.56 16.18
N GLU A 104 -2.62 -23.33 17.01
CA GLU A 104 -1.39 -24.11 16.97
C GLU A 104 -1.66 -25.56 17.39
N VAL A 105 -1.20 -26.51 16.59
CA VAL A 105 -1.29 -27.93 16.92
C VAL A 105 -0.25 -28.27 17.99
N GLN A 106 -0.72 -28.58 19.19
CA GLN A 106 0.12 -28.90 20.36
C GLN A 106 0.28 -30.43 20.57
N GLY A 107 -0.47 -31.24 19.83
CA GLY A 107 -0.46 -32.70 19.95
C GLY A 107 -1.70 -33.33 19.31
N THR A 108 -2.05 -34.53 19.77
CA THR A 108 -3.18 -35.30 19.23
C THR A 108 -4.55 -34.68 19.56
N THR A 109 -4.65 -33.88 20.62
CA THR A 109 -5.84 -33.09 20.92
C THR A 109 -5.73 -31.71 20.26
N ASN A 110 -6.63 -31.39 19.33
CA ASN A 110 -6.52 -30.22 18.48
C ASN A 110 -7.89 -29.79 17.89
N ASP A 111 -7.87 -28.79 17.00
CA ASP A 111 -9.09 -28.19 16.43
C ASP A 111 -9.96 -29.17 15.61
N PHE A 112 -9.41 -30.32 15.19
CA PHE A 112 -10.12 -31.31 14.38
C PHE A 112 -10.99 -32.26 15.22
N ASP A 113 -10.77 -32.35 16.54
CA ASP A 113 -11.43 -33.35 17.41
C ASP A 113 -12.96 -33.24 17.40
N ASN A 114 -13.48 -32.01 17.34
CA ASN A 114 -14.91 -31.73 17.36
C ASN A 114 -15.54 -31.67 15.96
N THR A 115 -14.74 -31.83 14.91
CA THR A 115 -15.25 -31.76 13.53
C THR A 115 -16.03 -33.02 13.16
N PRO A 116 -16.99 -32.95 12.21
CA PRO A 116 -17.64 -34.12 11.64
C PRO A 116 -16.64 -35.17 11.11
N TRP A 117 -15.49 -34.70 10.62
CA TRP A 117 -14.40 -35.55 10.14
C TRP A 117 -13.93 -36.58 11.19
N CYS A 118 -13.90 -36.22 12.49
CA CYS A 118 -13.48 -37.11 13.57
C CYS A 118 -14.62 -37.66 14.44
N THR A 119 -15.81 -37.02 14.45
CA THR A 119 -16.92 -37.39 15.35
C THR A 119 -18.00 -38.27 14.73
N THR A 120 -18.36 -38.06 13.46
CA THR A 120 -19.64 -38.58 12.93
C THR A 120 -19.52 -39.63 11.83
N SER A 121 -18.31 -39.97 11.36
CA SER A 121 -17.90 -41.04 10.41
C SER A 121 -16.93 -40.56 9.30
N GLY A 122 -16.13 -39.51 9.53
CA GLY A 122 -15.13 -39.08 8.55
C GLY A 122 -13.86 -39.95 8.52
N SER A 123 -12.96 -39.66 7.57
CA SER A 123 -11.74 -40.44 7.32
C SER A 123 -10.72 -40.41 8.48
N CYS A 124 -10.88 -39.53 9.47
CA CYS A 124 -10.05 -39.44 10.67
C CYS A 124 -9.94 -40.79 11.39
N GLN A 125 -11.09 -41.42 11.67
CA GLN A 125 -11.16 -42.72 12.33
C GLN A 125 -10.70 -43.87 11.43
N ALA A 126 -10.99 -43.81 10.13
CA ALA A 126 -10.62 -44.85 9.17
C ALA A 126 -9.10 -44.91 8.89
N THR A 127 -8.40 -43.80 9.06
CA THR A 127 -6.96 -43.69 8.77
C THR A 127 -6.10 -43.56 10.03
N ALA A 128 -6.72 -43.64 11.21
CA ALA A 128 -6.08 -43.34 12.50
C ALA A 128 -5.36 -41.98 12.53
N SER A 129 -5.84 -41.01 11.74
CA SER A 129 -5.24 -39.68 11.64
C SER A 129 -5.80 -38.76 12.73
N GLN A 130 -4.93 -38.00 13.38
CA GLN A 130 -5.25 -36.98 14.37
C GLN A 130 -5.34 -35.58 13.74
N ILE A 131 -4.65 -35.37 12.61
CA ILE A 131 -4.74 -34.16 11.77
C ILE A 131 -4.86 -34.55 10.30
N PRO A 132 -5.46 -33.70 9.42
CA PRO A 132 -5.55 -33.99 7.99
C PRO A 132 -4.18 -34.17 7.36
N LYS A 133 -4.04 -35.08 6.39
CA LYS A 133 -2.77 -35.25 5.66
C LYS A 133 -2.29 -33.97 4.96
N THR A 134 -3.22 -33.11 4.57
CA THR A 134 -2.96 -31.79 3.96
C THR A 134 -2.25 -30.80 4.91
N CYS A 135 -2.27 -31.06 6.22
CA CYS A 135 -1.53 -30.31 7.23
C CYS A 135 -0.04 -30.65 7.30
N CYS A 136 0.40 -31.76 6.72
CA CYS A 136 1.78 -32.18 6.78
C CYS A 136 2.69 -31.25 5.96
N LYS A 137 3.93 -31.07 6.41
CA LYS A 137 4.91 -30.29 5.64
C LYS A 137 5.23 -30.98 4.32
N ASP A 138 5.62 -30.16 3.35
CA ASP A 138 6.11 -30.59 2.05
C ASP A 138 5.11 -31.44 1.26
N VAL A 139 3.81 -31.28 1.55
CA VAL A 139 2.72 -31.88 0.78
C VAL A 139 2.02 -30.85 -0.09
N THR A 140 1.62 -31.30 -1.26
CA THR A 140 0.86 -30.58 -2.29
C THR A 140 -0.50 -31.23 -2.51
N GLN A 141 -1.33 -30.61 -3.34
CA GLN A 141 -2.62 -31.18 -3.72
C GLN A 141 -2.50 -32.55 -4.41
N ASN A 142 -1.35 -32.86 -5.04
CA ASN A 142 -1.17 -34.07 -5.83
C ASN A 142 -0.62 -35.25 -5.01
N ASP A 143 0.10 -34.99 -3.92
CA ASP A 143 0.87 -36.00 -3.18
C ASP A 143 0.55 -36.07 -1.69
N TYR A 144 -0.36 -35.24 -1.17
CA TYR A 144 -0.74 -35.28 0.25
C TYR A 144 -1.19 -36.67 0.73
N GLN A 145 -1.68 -37.53 -0.16
CA GLN A 145 -2.03 -38.91 0.19
C GLN A 145 -0.85 -39.73 0.73
N ASN A 146 0.37 -39.36 0.33
CA ASN A 146 1.64 -39.97 0.75
C ASN A 146 2.21 -39.36 2.04
N ALA A 147 1.45 -38.48 2.70
CA ALA A 147 1.89 -37.88 3.96
C ALA A 147 2.30 -38.96 4.98
N PRO A 148 3.43 -38.78 5.68
CA PRO A 148 3.92 -39.80 6.61
C PRO A 148 3.04 -39.89 7.86
N ALA A 149 2.83 -41.12 8.35
CA ALA A 149 2.05 -41.37 9.56
C ALA A 149 2.61 -40.64 10.80
N THR A 150 3.93 -40.42 10.85
CA THR A 150 4.57 -39.63 11.91
C THR A 150 4.03 -38.20 12.00
N CYS A 151 3.52 -37.67 10.89
CA CYS A 151 2.86 -36.37 10.86
C CYS A 151 1.38 -36.46 11.21
N HIS A 152 0.59 -37.20 10.43
CA HIS A 152 -0.87 -37.11 10.52
C HIS A 152 -1.46 -37.99 11.63
N ALA A 153 -0.81 -39.10 11.99
CA ALA A 153 -1.28 -40.03 13.03
C ALA A 153 -0.57 -39.79 14.37
N SER A 154 0.75 -39.57 14.37
CA SER A 154 1.52 -39.35 15.61
C SER A 154 1.65 -37.88 16.02
N VAL A 155 1.45 -36.94 15.08
CA VAL A 155 1.59 -35.48 15.31
C VAL A 155 2.96 -35.13 15.90
N ASN A 156 4.03 -35.68 15.32
CA ASN A 156 5.38 -35.41 15.80
C ASN A 156 5.75 -33.94 15.56
N PRO A 157 6.25 -33.21 16.57
CA PRO A 157 6.64 -31.82 16.40
C PRO A 157 7.61 -31.64 15.24
N GLY A 158 7.36 -30.61 14.43
CA GLY A 158 8.20 -30.27 13.27
C GLY A 158 7.80 -30.93 11.96
N THR A 159 6.87 -31.90 11.94
CA THR A 159 6.41 -32.55 10.70
C THR A 159 5.12 -31.95 10.10
N TYR A 160 4.44 -31.08 10.83
CA TYR A 160 3.21 -30.40 10.41
C TYR A 160 3.41 -28.88 10.29
N LYS A 161 2.54 -28.22 9.54
CA LYS A 161 2.55 -26.78 9.28
C LYS A 161 2.09 -25.96 10.51
N THR A 162 2.43 -24.67 10.55
CA THR A 162 2.03 -23.76 11.64
C THR A 162 0.55 -23.38 11.61
N SER A 163 0.02 -22.78 12.69
CA SER A 163 -1.37 -22.31 12.75
C SER A 163 -1.80 -21.36 11.61
N CYS A 164 -3.01 -21.57 11.10
CA CYS A 164 -3.56 -20.73 10.04
C CYS A 164 -3.88 -19.31 10.50
N ILE A 165 -4.28 -19.09 11.76
CA ILE A 165 -4.47 -17.72 12.26
C ILE A 165 -3.14 -16.95 12.30
N GLY A 166 -2.05 -17.62 12.66
CA GLY A 166 -0.70 -17.04 12.62
C GLY A 166 -0.30 -16.66 11.20
N ARG A 167 -0.59 -17.53 10.23
CA ARG A 167 -0.35 -17.25 8.82
C ARG A 167 -1.16 -16.07 8.31
N VAL A 168 -2.46 -16.02 8.59
CA VAL A 168 -3.34 -14.92 8.19
C VAL A 168 -2.87 -13.60 8.79
N LYS A 169 -2.47 -13.58 10.08
CA LYS A 169 -1.85 -12.42 10.74
C LYS A 169 -0.58 -11.94 10.02
N SER A 170 0.27 -12.87 9.57
CA SER A 170 1.48 -12.48 8.84
C SER A 170 1.17 -11.82 7.50
N LEU A 171 0.13 -12.30 6.80
CA LEU A 171 -0.26 -11.78 5.49
C LEU A 171 -0.99 -10.44 5.56
N SER A 172 -1.72 -10.17 6.65
CA SER A 172 -2.40 -8.88 6.86
C SER A 172 -1.45 -7.75 7.22
N VAL A 173 -0.32 -8.04 7.86
CA VAL A 173 0.69 -7.03 8.23
C VAL A 173 1.62 -6.68 7.04
N MET A 174 1.72 -7.54 6.03
CA MET A 174 2.72 -7.44 4.95
C MET A 174 2.27 -6.67 3.69
N ASN A 175 1.04 -6.12 3.62
CA ASN A 175 0.46 -5.64 2.36
C ASN A 175 0.31 -4.11 2.20
N ILE A 176 0.90 -3.30 3.07
CA ILE A 176 1.10 -1.88 2.79
C ILE A 176 2.59 -1.63 2.85
N ASP A 177 3.25 -1.81 1.71
CA ASP A 177 4.62 -1.35 1.54
C ASP A 177 4.60 0.18 1.69
N VAL A 178 5.03 0.62 2.87
CA VAL A 178 5.05 2.03 3.26
C VAL A 178 5.83 2.82 2.21
N CYS A 179 6.90 2.25 1.64
CA CYS A 179 7.67 2.91 0.59
C CYS A 179 6.85 3.11 -0.69
N GLN A 180 6.02 2.16 -1.13
CA GLN A 180 5.16 2.35 -2.31
C GLN A 180 4.13 3.46 -2.11
N VAL A 181 3.51 3.54 -0.92
CA VAL A 181 2.54 4.60 -0.61
C VAL A 181 3.23 5.97 -0.57
N TYR A 182 4.41 6.05 0.03
CA TYR A 182 5.21 7.28 0.06
C TYR A 182 5.66 7.71 -1.34
N LEU A 183 6.09 6.77 -2.18
CA LEU A 183 6.55 7.05 -3.54
C LEU A 183 5.41 7.52 -4.45
N LEU A 184 4.23 6.92 -4.32
CA LEU A 184 3.02 7.37 -5.01
C LEU A 184 2.59 8.77 -4.54
N SER A 185 2.60 9.01 -3.22
CA SER A 185 2.26 10.32 -2.64
C SER A 185 3.20 11.42 -3.11
N PHE A 186 4.52 11.16 -3.11
CA PHE A 186 5.53 12.09 -3.60
C PHE A 186 5.37 12.40 -5.09
N SER A 187 5.08 11.37 -5.89
CA SER A 187 4.85 11.52 -7.33
C SER A 187 3.65 12.43 -7.61
N LEU A 188 2.53 12.23 -6.91
CA LEU A 188 1.34 13.06 -7.05
C LEU A 188 1.56 14.51 -6.59
N LEU A 189 2.33 14.71 -5.52
CA LEU A 189 2.74 16.04 -5.06
C LEU A 189 3.58 16.76 -6.12
N SER A 190 4.58 16.10 -6.70
CA SER A 190 5.42 16.70 -7.74
C SER A 190 4.62 17.12 -8.98
N LEU A 191 3.69 16.26 -9.44
CA LEU A 191 2.79 16.58 -10.54
C LEU A 191 1.93 17.81 -10.25
N GLY A 192 1.33 17.88 -9.05
CA GLY A 192 0.55 19.04 -8.63
C GLY A 192 1.37 20.34 -8.62
N THR A 193 2.64 20.28 -8.17
CA THR A 193 3.52 21.45 -8.16
C THR A 193 3.87 21.92 -9.57
N PHE A 194 4.13 21.00 -10.51
CA PHE A 194 4.44 21.38 -11.90
C PHE A 194 3.23 22.01 -12.60
N GLN A 195 2.01 21.51 -12.36
CA GLN A 195 0.80 22.12 -12.91
C GLN A 195 0.58 23.55 -12.42
N ILE A 196 0.84 23.81 -11.14
CA ILE A 196 0.76 25.18 -10.59
C ILE A 196 1.82 26.07 -11.24
N PHE A 197 3.03 25.57 -11.44
CA PHE A 197 4.12 26.31 -12.09
C PHE A 197 3.77 26.69 -13.54
N GLU A 198 3.23 25.75 -14.32
CA GLU A 198 2.75 26.01 -15.68
C GLU A 198 1.65 27.10 -15.71
N ALA A 199 0.70 27.04 -14.78
CA ALA A 199 -0.38 28.03 -14.69
C ALA A 199 0.16 29.44 -14.37
N ILE A 200 1.15 29.55 -13.48
CA ILE A 200 1.79 30.84 -13.14
C ILE A 200 2.52 31.40 -14.36
N ILE A 201 3.31 30.58 -15.06
CA ILE A 201 4.02 31.02 -16.27
C ILE A 201 3.03 31.51 -17.32
N ALA A 202 1.96 30.77 -17.57
CA ALA A 202 0.93 31.16 -18.54
C ALA A 202 0.29 32.51 -18.18
N LEU A 203 -0.04 32.72 -16.90
CA LEU A 203 -0.59 33.98 -16.41
C LEU A 203 0.38 35.15 -16.64
N VAL A 204 1.66 34.97 -16.32
CA VAL A 204 2.69 36.00 -16.52
C VAL A 204 2.84 36.36 -18.00
N MET A 205 2.88 35.36 -18.88
CA MET A 205 2.98 35.58 -20.33
C MET A 205 1.76 36.34 -20.87
N LEU A 206 0.54 36.02 -20.41
CA LEU A 206 -0.67 36.75 -20.78
C LEU A 206 -0.61 38.22 -20.36
N ILE A 207 -0.12 38.52 -19.16
CA ILE A 207 0.07 39.90 -18.69
C ILE A 207 1.07 40.65 -19.58
N PHE A 208 2.18 40.00 -19.95
CA PHE A 208 3.17 40.61 -20.85
C PHE A 208 2.61 40.91 -22.23
N ILE A 209 1.89 39.96 -22.83
CA ILE A 209 1.26 40.14 -24.15
C ILE A 209 0.23 41.27 -24.10
N HIS A 210 -0.59 41.32 -23.05
CA HIS A 210 -1.57 42.39 -22.89
C HIS A 210 -0.91 43.77 -22.75
N LYS A 211 0.16 43.86 -21.96
CA LYS A 211 0.93 45.10 -21.78
C LYS A 211 1.61 45.55 -23.09
N ASP A 212 2.16 44.62 -23.87
CA ASP A 212 2.76 44.92 -25.18
C ASP A 212 1.71 45.36 -26.20
N SER A 213 0.54 44.73 -26.21
CA SER A 213 -0.60 45.12 -27.05
C SER A 213 -1.06 46.55 -26.76
N ILE A 214 -1.22 46.90 -25.47
CA ILE A 214 -1.59 48.26 -25.05
C ILE A 214 -0.51 49.26 -25.51
N ARG A 215 0.77 48.95 -25.30
CA ARG A 215 1.90 49.82 -25.70
C ARG A 215 1.88 50.10 -27.21
N LYS A 216 1.61 49.09 -28.04
CA LYS A 216 1.50 49.24 -29.49
C LYS A 216 0.35 50.16 -29.90
N GLU A 217 -0.83 50.05 -29.27
CA GLU A 217 -1.96 50.95 -29.55
C GLU A 217 -1.64 52.42 -29.22
N TYR A 218 -0.97 52.69 -28.10
CA TYR A 218 -0.57 54.05 -27.74
C TYR A 218 0.42 54.64 -28.77
N PHE A 219 1.43 53.85 -29.18
CA PHE A 219 2.40 54.28 -30.19
C PHE A 219 1.77 54.59 -31.56
N VAL A 220 0.74 53.83 -31.96
CA VAL A 220 0.01 54.09 -33.21
C VAL A 220 -0.82 55.36 -33.12
N LYS A 221 -1.50 55.61 -31.98
CA LYS A 221 -2.27 56.85 -31.76
C LYS A 221 -1.40 58.11 -31.73
N GLU A 222 -0.17 58.00 -31.22
CA GLU A 222 0.76 59.13 -31.15
C GLU A 222 1.34 59.50 -32.53
N LYS A 223 1.52 58.53 -33.44
CA LYS A 223 1.92 58.79 -34.84
C LYS A 223 0.83 59.37 -35.75
N LEU A 224 -0.43 59.34 -35.31
CA LEU A 224 -1.59 59.85 -36.06
C LEU A 224 -1.99 61.28 -35.68
N LYS A 225 -1.30 61.90 -34.72
CA LYS A 225 -1.39 63.33 -34.38
C LYS A 225 -0.22 64.09 -34.99
#